data_AF-A0A2V4VDA3-F1
#
_entry.id   AF-A0A2V4VDA3-F1
#
_cell.length_a   1.000
_cell.length_b   1.000
_cell.length_c   1.000
_cell.angle_alpha   90.00
_cell.angle_beta   90.00
_cell.angle_gamma   90.00
#
_symmetry.space_group_name_H-M   'P 1'
#
loop_
_entity.id
_entity.type
_entity.pdbx_description
1 polymer ?
#
loop_
_entity_poly.entity_id
_entity_poly.type
_entity_poly.pdbx_seq_one_letter_code
_entity_poly.pdbx_strand_id
1 'polypeptide(L)'
;MKDKLKGLVIGILIGSTITGATAFAASGTSVKAVIQKINLYVDGTKKTTANVITYNNTTYVPVRSMSSALGQNVALRDNNLYIGKIPKLNITEKEAVKLVKNKYGYNSSYLIVEVDNEVDNQYVVHVYEIVIDDEKTGEGHTATYGWYYVDKSSGKISSMF
;
A
#
# COMPACT_ATOMS: atom_id res chain seq x y z
N MET A 1 9.03 6.49 -75.08
CA MET A 1 9.16 7.25 -73.81
C MET A 1 7.99 7.03 -72.85
N LYS A 2 6.75 6.88 -73.33
CA LYS A 2 5.55 6.75 -72.47
C LYS A 2 5.59 5.56 -71.52
N ASP A 3 6.14 4.41 -71.93
CA ASP A 3 6.10 3.20 -71.09
C ASP A 3 7.22 3.14 -70.03
N LYS A 4 8.37 3.79 -70.30
CA LYS A 4 9.43 3.97 -69.29
C LYS A 4 9.01 4.94 -68.18
N LEU A 5 8.20 5.95 -68.52
CA LEU A 5 7.63 6.90 -67.56
C LEU A 5 6.58 6.24 -66.65
N LYS A 6 5.78 5.31 -67.17
CA LYS A 6 4.84 4.50 -66.36
C LYS A 6 5.57 3.62 -65.34
N GLY A 7 6.68 3.00 -65.74
CA GLY A 7 7.51 2.19 -64.84
C GLY A 7 8.14 2.99 -63.70
N LEU A 8 8.59 4.22 -63.97
CA LEU A 8 9.14 5.12 -62.96
C LEU A 8 8.08 5.59 -61.95
N VAL A 9 6.88 5.93 -62.42
CA VAL A 9 5.76 6.36 -61.55
C VAL A 9 5.32 5.22 -60.63
N ILE A 10 5.24 3.99 -61.15
CA ILE A 10 4.91 2.80 -60.35
C ILE A 10 6.04 2.48 -59.36
N GLY A 11 7.30 2.60 -59.78
CA GLY A 11 8.47 2.36 -58.92
C GLY A 11 8.57 3.35 -57.75
N ILE A 12 8.26 4.63 -57.96
CA ILE A 12 8.22 5.65 -56.89
C ILE A 12 7.03 5.41 -55.94
N LEU A 13 5.86 5.03 -56.46
CA LEU A 13 4.71 4.67 -55.64
C LEU A 13 5.01 3.49 -54.72
N ILE A 14 5.69 2.45 -55.21
CA ILE A 14 6.05 1.28 -54.39
C ILE A 14 7.23 1.61 -53.47
N GLY A 15 8.28 2.28 -53.97
CA GLY A 15 9.47 2.64 -53.19
C GLY A 15 9.18 3.62 -52.05
N SER A 16 8.22 4.53 -52.21
CA SER A 16 7.80 5.47 -51.17
C SER A 16 7.09 4.80 -49.99
N THR A 17 6.62 3.56 -50.14
CA THR A 17 6.03 2.80 -49.02
C THR A 17 7.07 2.13 -48.12
N ILE A 18 8.36 2.10 -48.52
CA ILE A 18 9.40 1.30 -47.84
C ILE A 18 10.43 2.16 -47.06
N THR A 19 10.55 3.47 -47.34
CA THR A 19 11.60 4.31 -46.71
C THR A 19 11.07 5.31 -45.68
N GLY A 20 10.02 4.93 -44.94
CA GLY A 20 9.39 5.78 -43.91
C GLY A 20 9.67 5.34 -42.48
N ALA A 21 10.65 4.49 -42.21
CA ALA A 21 11.00 4.08 -40.85
C ALA A 21 11.76 5.19 -40.12
N THR A 22 11.07 6.26 -39.75
CA THR A 22 11.52 7.10 -38.64
C THR A 22 11.51 6.21 -37.39
N ALA A 23 12.68 5.78 -36.95
CA ALA A 23 12.87 5.11 -35.68
C ALA A 23 12.60 6.12 -34.55
N PHE A 24 11.33 6.32 -34.20
CA PHE A 24 10.97 6.94 -32.94
C PHE A 24 11.33 5.97 -31.82
N ALA A 25 12.27 6.36 -30.97
CA ALA A 25 12.47 5.71 -29.69
C ALA A 25 11.16 5.84 -28.89
N ALA A 26 10.43 4.73 -28.75
CA ALA A 26 9.18 4.71 -28.00
C ALA A 26 9.50 4.83 -26.49
N SER A 27 9.63 6.06 -26.01
CA SER A 27 9.51 6.36 -24.59
C SER A 27 8.04 6.17 -24.20
N GLY A 28 7.72 4.97 -23.70
CA GLY A 28 6.43 4.60 -23.13
C GLY A 28 5.51 3.85 -24.09
N THR A 29 5.28 2.57 -23.82
CA THR A 29 4.28 1.75 -24.51
C THR A 29 2.89 2.30 -24.18
N SER A 30 2.19 2.87 -25.16
CA SER A 30 0.81 3.30 -24.99
C SER A 30 -0.09 2.08 -24.78
N VAL A 31 -0.73 1.99 -23.62
CA VAL A 31 -1.66 0.91 -23.27
C VAL A 31 -3.05 1.21 -23.85
N LYS A 32 -3.55 0.35 -24.75
CA LYS A 32 -4.96 0.35 -25.19
C LYS A 32 -5.82 -0.34 -24.12
N ALA A 33 -6.20 0.40 -23.08
CA ALA A 33 -7.18 -0.06 -22.09
C ALA A 33 -8.59 0.27 -22.58
N VAL A 34 -9.48 -0.71 -22.62
CA VAL A 34 -10.91 -0.48 -22.88
C VAL A 34 -11.64 -0.44 -21.55
N ILE A 35 -12.23 0.71 -21.21
CA ILE A 35 -13.17 0.81 -20.09
C ILE A 35 -14.55 0.44 -20.61
N GLN A 36 -15.15 -0.59 -20.03
CA GLN A 36 -16.46 -1.09 -20.44
C GLN A 36 -17.34 -1.35 -19.22
N LYS A 37 -18.64 -1.09 -19.35
CA LYS A 37 -19.63 -1.36 -18.31
C LYS A 37 -20.22 -2.75 -18.54
N ILE A 38 -20.00 -3.68 -17.60
CA ILE A 38 -20.48 -5.07 -17.72
C ILE A 38 -21.39 -5.47 -16.55
N ASN A 39 -22.30 -6.41 -16.79
CA ASN A 39 -23.06 -7.06 -15.73
C ASN A 39 -22.19 -8.12 -15.04
N LEU A 40 -22.12 -8.08 -13.71
CA LEU A 40 -21.41 -9.04 -12.89
C LEU A 40 -22.39 -10.08 -12.35
N TYR A 41 -22.12 -11.34 -12.65
CA TYR A 41 -22.88 -12.49 -12.17
C TYR A 41 -22.02 -13.30 -11.20
N VAL A 42 -22.62 -13.77 -10.10
CA VAL A 42 -22.01 -14.71 -9.15
C VAL A 42 -22.98 -15.85 -8.99
N ASP A 43 -22.52 -17.07 -9.17
CA ASP A 43 -23.34 -18.30 -9.14
C ASP A 43 -24.59 -18.20 -10.04
N GLY A 44 -24.39 -17.74 -11.29
CA GLY A 44 -25.45 -17.58 -12.28
C GLY A 44 -26.44 -16.43 -12.03
N THR A 45 -26.35 -15.75 -10.88
CA THR A 45 -27.26 -14.66 -10.51
C THR A 45 -26.62 -13.30 -10.76
N LYS A 46 -27.32 -12.39 -11.43
CA LYS A 46 -26.86 -11.01 -11.61
C LYS A 46 -26.78 -10.33 -10.24
N LYS A 47 -25.59 -9.86 -9.86
CA LYS A 47 -25.36 -9.16 -8.59
C LYS A 47 -25.27 -7.65 -8.75
N THR A 48 -24.53 -7.18 -9.73
CA THR A 48 -24.32 -5.73 -9.95
C THR A 48 -23.84 -5.45 -11.38
N THR A 49 -23.56 -4.20 -11.69
CA THR A 49 -22.91 -3.76 -12.92
C THR A 49 -21.63 -3.01 -12.56
N ALA A 50 -20.51 -3.31 -13.24
CA ALA A 50 -19.19 -2.76 -12.93
C ALA A 50 -18.55 -2.15 -14.18
N ASN A 51 -17.84 -1.03 -13.99
CA ASN A 51 -16.90 -0.53 -14.98
C ASN A 51 -15.61 -1.32 -14.85
N VAL A 52 -15.25 -2.08 -15.88
CA VAL A 52 -14.05 -2.93 -15.90
C VAL A 52 -13.06 -2.42 -16.91
N ILE A 53 -11.79 -2.75 -16.69
CA ILE A 53 -10.71 -2.42 -17.59
C ILE A 53 -10.27 -3.72 -18.26
N THR A 54 -10.30 -3.78 -19.58
CA THR A 54 -9.73 -4.91 -20.32
C THR A 54 -8.34 -4.51 -20.82
N TYR A 55 -7.32 -5.27 -20.41
CA TYR A 55 -5.93 -5.08 -20.81
C TYR A 55 -5.23 -6.44 -20.96
N ASN A 56 -4.48 -6.63 -22.05
CA ASN A 56 -3.78 -7.89 -22.36
C ASN A 56 -4.66 -9.14 -22.17
N ASN A 57 -5.85 -9.11 -22.76
CA ASN A 57 -6.84 -10.21 -22.67
C ASN A 57 -7.27 -10.56 -21.23
N THR A 58 -7.01 -9.67 -20.26
CA THR A 58 -7.38 -9.80 -18.85
C THR A 58 -8.39 -8.71 -18.50
N THR A 59 -9.47 -9.10 -17.84
CA THR A 59 -10.49 -8.16 -17.35
C THR A 59 -10.24 -7.85 -15.88
N TYR A 60 -9.91 -6.60 -15.58
CA TYR A 60 -9.72 -6.10 -14.22
C TYR A 60 -11.05 -5.54 -13.71
N VAL A 61 -11.55 -6.17 -12.64
CA VAL A 61 -12.81 -5.77 -12.00
C VAL A 61 -12.50 -4.99 -10.73
N PRO A 62 -13.13 -3.83 -10.49
CA PRO A 62 -12.98 -3.11 -9.24
C PRO A 62 -13.35 -4.01 -8.05
N VAL A 63 -12.43 -4.15 -7.10
CA VAL A 63 -12.62 -4.99 -5.91
C VAL A 63 -13.89 -4.63 -5.13
N ARG A 64 -14.26 -3.34 -5.11
CA ARG A 64 -15.49 -2.86 -4.47
C ARG A 64 -16.75 -3.44 -5.12
N SER A 65 -16.77 -3.53 -6.45
CA SER A 65 -17.88 -4.14 -7.20
C SER A 65 -17.96 -5.64 -6.92
N MET A 66 -16.82 -6.32 -6.90
CA MET A 66 -16.76 -7.75 -6.58
C MET A 66 -17.23 -8.04 -5.15
N SER A 67 -16.73 -7.29 -4.16
CA SER A 67 -17.13 -7.45 -2.76
C SER A 67 -18.61 -7.15 -2.52
N SER A 68 -19.16 -6.14 -3.19
CA SER A 68 -20.60 -5.86 -3.14
C SER A 68 -21.41 -7.02 -3.70
N ALA A 69 -20.93 -7.66 -4.78
CA ALA A 69 -21.57 -8.84 -5.35
C ALA A 69 -21.53 -10.07 -4.44
N LEU A 70 -20.48 -10.18 -3.61
CA LEU A 70 -20.31 -11.23 -2.61
C LEU A 70 -20.96 -10.90 -1.25
N GLY A 71 -21.55 -9.71 -1.09
CA GLY A 71 -22.12 -9.27 0.18
C GLY A 71 -21.08 -9.06 1.28
N GLN A 72 -19.83 -8.79 0.91
CA GLN A 72 -18.71 -8.57 1.84
C GLN A 72 -18.33 -7.08 1.90
N ASN A 73 -17.74 -6.68 3.02
CA ASN A 73 -17.14 -5.35 3.15
C ASN A 73 -15.71 -5.32 2.59
N VAL A 74 -15.28 -4.16 2.07
CA VAL A 74 -13.89 -3.93 1.66
C VAL A 74 -13.29 -2.83 2.51
N ALA A 75 -12.07 -3.05 3.01
CA ALA A 75 -11.28 -2.02 3.67
C ALA A 75 -9.83 -2.06 3.20
N LEU A 76 -9.22 -0.88 3.14
CA LEU A 76 -7.77 -0.72 3.00
C LEU A 76 -7.21 -0.33 4.37
N ARG A 77 -6.22 -1.06 4.86
CA ARG A 77 -5.53 -0.77 6.13
C ARG A 77 -4.05 -1.13 5.97
N ASP A 78 -3.17 -0.17 6.21
CA ASP A 78 -1.71 -0.34 6.13
C ASP A 78 -1.23 -0.97 4.81
N ASN A 79 -1.71 -0.44 3.68
CA ASN A 79 -1.49 -0.97 2.32
C ASN A 79 -2.03 -2.40 2.06
N ASN A 80 -2.74 -3.00 3.01
CA ASN A 80 -3.41 -4.29 2.83
C ASN A 80 -4.88 -4.08 2.46
N LEU A 81 -5.36 -4.88 1.51
CA LEU A 81 -6.75 -4.91 1.08
C LEU A 81 -7.46 -6.10 1.71
N TYR A 82 -8.47 -5.81 2.54
CA TYR A 82 -9.28 -6.82 3.21
C TYR A 82 -10.66 -6.92 2.54
N ILE A 83 -11.13 -8.15 2.33
CA ILE A 83 -12.50 -8.45 1.90
C ILE A 83 -13.14 -9.31 2.99
N GLY A 84 -14.27 -8.86 3.53
CA GLY A 84 -15.00 -9.52 4.60
C GLY A 84 -14.49 -9.14 5.99
N LYS A 85 -14.00 -10.12 6.75
CA LYS A 85 -13.51 -9.91 8.12
C LYS A 85 -12.21 -9.12 8.10
N ILE A 86 -12.24 -7.94 8.70
CA ILE A 86 -11.04 -7.14 8.97
C ILE A 86 -10.49 -7.61 10.31
N PRO A 87 -9.25 -8.12 10.39
CA PRO A 87 -8.68 -8.54 11.66
C PRO A 87 -8.61 -7.34 12.61
N LYS A 88 -9.32 -7.45 13.74
CA LYS A 88 -9.04 -6.61 14.91
C LYS A 88 -7.75 -7.15 15.50
N LEU A 89 -6.68 -6.36 15.44
CA LEU A 89 -5.53 -6.65 16.26
C LEU A 89 -5.98 -6.33 17.68
N ASN A 90 -5.84 -7.28 18.60
CA ASN A 90 -6.00 -7.01 20.02
C ASN A 90 -4.58 -6.95 20.58
N ILE A 91 -3.93 -5.80 20.40
CA ILE A 91 -2.56 -5.60 20.85
C ILE A 91 -2.55 -5.73 22.37
N THR A 92 -1.70 -6.61 22.88
CA THR A 92 -1.38 -6.74 24.29
C THR A 92 -0.33 -5.72 24.71
N GLU A 93 -0.21 -5.42 26.00
CA GLU A 93 0.85 -4.52 26.52
C GLU A 93 2.26 -4.97 26.08
N LYS A 94 2.52 -6.29 26.15
CA LYS A 94 3.79 -6.88 25.70
C LYS A 94 4.07 -6.63 24.23
N GLU A 95 3.04 -6.71 23.39
CA GLU A 95 3.15 -6.39 21.97
C GLU A 95 3.34 -4.89 21.74
N ALA A 96 2.66 -4.02 22.50
CA ALA A 96 2.84 -2.57 22.43
C ALA A 96 4.28 -2.16 22.75
N VAL A 97 4.85 -2.70 23.83
CA VAL A 97 6.27 -2.52 24.19
C VAL A 97 7.18 -2.99 23.06
N LYS A 98 6.94 -4.19 22.52
CA LYS A 98 7.73 -4.75 21.41
C LYS A 98 7.65 -3.88 20.15
N LEU A 99 6.46 -3.36 19.83
CA LEU A 99 6.24 -2.47 18.69
C LEU A 99 7.05 -1.18 18.83
N VAL A 100 7.04 -0.55 20.02
CA VAL A 100 7.82 0.68 20.29
C VAL A 100 9.31 0.40 20.24
N LYS A 101 9.80 -0.67 20.89
CA LYS A 101 11.21 -1.07 20.86
C LYS A 101 11.70 -1.27 19.43
N ASN A 102 10.95 -2.02 18.61
CA ASN A 102 11.33 -2.30 17.24
C ASN A 102 11.31 -1.06 16.34
N LYS A 103 10.32 -0.17 16.50
CA LYS A 103 10.17 1.01 15.64
C LYS A 103 11.29 2.04 15.86
N TYR A 104 11.67 2.28 17.11
CA TYR A 104 12.63 3.33 17.47
C TYR A 104 14.01 2.80 17.88
N GLY A 105 14.20 1.48 17.88
CA GLY A 105 15.51 0.88 18.14
C GLY A 105 15.91 0.83 19.62
N TYR A 106 14.95 0.85 20.55
CA TYR A 106 15.20 0.78 22.00
C TYR A 106 15.54 -0.65 22.46
N ASN A 107 16.72 -1.12 22.02
CA ASN A 107 17.22 -2.47 22.31
C ASN A 107 18.25 -2.50 23.46
N SER A 108 18.66 -1.33 23.94
CA SER A 108 19.60 -1.21 25.06
C SER A 108 19.03 -1.81 26.34
N SER A 109 19.85 -2.56 27.08
CA SER A 109 19.44 -3.21 28.34
C SER A 109 19.22 -2.23 29.50
N TYR A 110 19.80 -1.03 29.42
CA TYR A 110 19.61 0.04 30.41
C TYR A 110 18.32 0.84 30.19
N LEU A 111 17.68 0.70 29.02
CA LEU A 111 16.41 1.35 28.73
C LEU A 111 15.26 0.49 29.23
N ILE A 112 14.40 1.11 30.03
CA ILE A 112 13.13 0.57 30.45
C ILE A 112 12.08 1.05 29.45
N VAL A 113 11.30 0.10 28.94
CA VAL A 113 10.19 0.36 28.03
C VAL A 113 8.99 -0.42 28.52
N GLU A 114 8.00 0.29 29.01
CA GLU A 114 6.81 -0.28 29.61
C GLU A 114 5.57 0.54 29.32
N VAL A 115 4.41 -0.07 29.53
CA VAL A 115 3.14 0.65 29.49
C VAL A 115 2.97 1.34 30.82
N ASP A 116 2.91 2.67 30.81
CA ASP A 116 2.68 3.47 32.01
C ASP A 116 1.18 3.50 32.35
N ASN A 117 0.36 3.84 31.35
CA ASN A 117 -1.09 3.88 31.51
C ASN A 117 -1.83 3.59 30.20
N GLU A 118 -3.16 3.54 30.28
CA GLU A 118 -4.04 3.43 29.12
C GLU A 118 -4.89 4.69 28.99
N VAL A 119 -5.07 5.17 27.76
CA VAL A 119 -5.97 6.27 27.42
C VAL A 119 -6.84 5.84 26.26
N ASP A 120 -8.15 5.84 26.45
CA ASP A 120 -9.13 5.38 25.48
C ASP A 120 -8.78 3.98 24.92
N ASN A 121 -8.56 3.88 23.61
CA ASN A 121 -8.18 2.65 22.91
C ASN A 121 -6.67 2.56 22.66
N GLN A 122 -5.85 3.18 23.50
CA GLN A 122 -4.40 3.27 23.30
C GLN A 122 -3.64 2.90 24.58
N TYR A 123 -2.48 2.27 24.41
CA TYR A 123 -1.47 2.20 25.46
C TYR A 123 -0.57 3.42 25.38
N VAL A 124 -0.21 3.96 26.54
CA VAL A 124 0.84 4.96 26.70
C VAL A 124 2.11 4.22 27.10
N VAL A 125 3.08 4.19 26.19
CA VAL A 125 4.37 3.53 26.41
C VAL A 125 5.41 4.58 26.78
N HIS A 126 6.04 4.41 27.93
CA HIS A 126 7.13 5.23 28.43
C HIS A 126 8.48 4.56 28.16
N VAL A 127 9.40 5.33 27.60
CA VAL A 127 10.79 4.92 27.38
C VAL A 127 11.68 5.80 28.23
N TYR A 128 12.41 5.21 29.16
CA TYR A 128 13.28 5.93 30.08
C TYR A 128 14.48 5.08 30.53
N GLU A 129 15.46 5.74 31.14
CA GLU A 129 16.48 5.09 31.94
C GLU A 129 16.50 5.68 33.35
N ILE A 130 17.05 4.92 34.29
CA ILE A 130 17.35 5.39 35.63
C ILE A 130 18.85 5.66 35.69
N VAL A 131 19.22 6.92 35.88
CA VAL A 131 20.61 7.38 36.01
C VAL A 131 20.92 7.54 37.49
N ILE A 132 22.01 6.93 37.95
CA ILE A 132 22.49 7.08 39.33
C ILE A 132 23.51 8.23 39.36
N ASP A 133 23.24 9.24 40.17
CA ASP A 133 24.09 10.43 40.34
C ASP A 133 25.12 10.24 41.45
N ASP A 134 24.75 9.53 42.52
CA ASP A 134 25.65 9.16 43.62
C ASP A 134 25.54 7.65 43.92
N GLU A 135 26.59 6.91 43.57
CA GLU A 135 26.67 5.46 43.78
C GLU A 135 26.65 5.03 45.25
N LYS A 136 27.02 5.92 46.20
CA LYS A 136 27.07 5.60 47.63
C LYS A 136 25.71 5.73 48.30
N THR A 137 24.93 6.72 47.89
CA THR A 137 23.59 6.97 48.42
C THR A 137 22.51 6.26 47.58
N GLY A 138 22.83 5.90 46.34
CA GLY A 138 21.88 5.39 45.35
C GLY A 138 20.95 6.49 44.81
N GLU A 139 21.26 7.76 45.09
CA GLU A 139 20.51 8.89 44.55
C GLU A 139 20.71 8.99 43.04
N GLY A 140 19.62 9.30 42.35
CA GLY A 140 19.59 9.34 40.90
C GLY A 140 18.31 9.98 40.39
N HIS A 141 18.16 10.04 39.08
CA HIS A 141 17.01 10.60 38.41
C HIS A 141 16.58 9.76 37.20
N THR A 142 15.33 9.98 36.76
CA THR A 142 14.78 9.34 35.57
C THR A 142 15.01 10.24 34.35
N ALA A 143 15.74 9.74 33.36
CA ALA A 143 15.88 10.41 32.07
C ALA A 143 14.91 9.79 31.06
N THR A 144 13.94 10.59 30.60
CA THR A 144 12.92 10.15 29.65
C THR A 144 13.40 10.32 28.21
N TYR A 145 13.30 9.25 27.43
CA TYR A 145 13.64 9.22 26.01
C TYR A 145 12.42 9.45 25.11
N GLY A 146 11.23 9.04 25.55
CA GLY A 146 10.02 9.25 24.76
C GLY A 146 8.76 8.72 25.40
N TRP A 147 7.65 9.25 24.90
CA TRP A 147 6.29 8.80 25.22
C TRP A 147 5.55 8.51 23.93
N TYR A 148 4.91 7.36 23.86
CA TYR A 148 4.27 6.87 22.65
C TYR A 148 2.86 6.39 22.91
N TYR A 149 1.93 6.78 22.04
CA TYR A 149 0.62 6.14 21.96
C TYR A 149 0.71 4.94 21.02
N VAL A 150 0.20 3.79 21.45
CA VAL A 150 0.02 2.59 20.63
C VAL A 150 -1.46 2.24 20.58
N ASP A 151 -2.08 2.38 19.42
CA ASP A 151 -3.49 2.03 19.25
C ASP A 151 -3.70 0.52 19.37
N LYS A 152 -4.58 0.11 20.30
CA LYS A 152 -4.82 -1.28 20.66
C LYS A 152 -5.40 -2.11 19.51
N SER A 153 -6.10 -1.45 18.59
CA SER A 153 -6.82 -2.08 17.48
C SER A 153 -6.00 -2.23 16.21
N SER A 154 -4.95 -1.42 16.03
CA SER A 154 -4.12 -1.30 14.82
C SER A 154 -2.63 -1.53 15.05
N GLY A 155 -2.13 -1.35 16.28
CA GLY A 155 -0.70 -1.27 16.55
C GLY A 155 -0.03 -0.02 15.99
N LYS A 156 -0.80 0.97 15.49
CA LYS A 156 -0.24 2.24 15.01
C LYS A 156 0.41 2.98 16.17
N ILE A 157 1.66 3.39 15.97
CA ILE A 157 2.45 4.13 16.96
C ILE A 157 2.55 5.61 16.58
N SER A 158 2.18 6.51 17.49
CA SER A 158 2.40 7.96 17.39
C SER A 158 3.22 8.47 18.58
N SER A 159 4.18 9.35 18.30
CA SER A 159 4.93 10.06 19.34
C SER A 159 4.06 11.12 19.99
N MET A 160 4.21 11.34 21.30
CA MET A 160 3.59 12.47 21.98
C MET A 160 4.34 13.79 21.76
N PHE A 161 5.64 13.67 21.48
CA PHE A 161 6.57 14.79 21.30
C PHE A 161 7.41 14.61 20.03
#